data_AF-A0A6L2QB53-F1
#
_entry.id   AF-A0A6L2QB53-F1
#
_cell.length_a   1.000
_cell.length_b   1.000
_cell.length_c   1.000
_cell.angle_alpha   90.00
_cell.angle_beta   90.00
_cell.angle_gamma   90.00
#
_symmetry.space_group_name_H-M   'P 1'
#
loop_
_entity.id
_entity.type
_entity.pdbx_description
1 polymer ?
#
loop_
_entity_poly.entity_id
_entity_poly.type
_entity_poly.pdbx_seq_one_letter_code
_entity_poly.pdbx_strand_id
1 'polypeptide(L)'
;MQILVPFEVPESHCIETQFTHVPTEEQKGLLAQLGVRLKYKKFTPSEDAVIRKNWRRFRREYHFEDSDAFTLFGSKHFCHLKYSERKHFVQYLGHGLPHRTLCSIYGRFKVLYRPFVKGKFTEVEDDLIKTHVSKGMDRQPFSTLSKLFNRDRLSVYKRYKWICGHPVGQGRVSWTLQKAEMVIKSLLKVTGSKNVEVLRNKHFPLSVWRKVEKDCGIGTCCARDIWRFKLSTQLFCPEPLYLNEIRIKLIKRLYRDHVEWWQDIIWADIAKDFGVSPMFLWSLFKKLLKSFFPRENWEYVRTHFRGM
;
A
#
# COMPACT_ATOMS: atom_id res chain seq x y z
N MET A 1 0.55 36.17 11.20
CA MET A 1 -0.08 36.46 9.90
C MET A 1 -1.48 35.93 9.99
N GLN A 2 -2.49 36.81 9.96
CA GLN A 2 -3.86 36.38 10.17
C GLN A 2 -4.39 35.62 8.96
N ILE A 3 -4.60 34.31 9.11
CA ILE A 3 -5.28 33.49 8.10
C ILE A 3 -6.78 33.60 8.33
N LEU A 4 -7.49 34.12 7.34
CA LEU A 4 -8.94 34.18 7.27
C LEU A 4 -9.47 33.03 6.42
N VAL A 5 -10.62 32.49 6.82
CA VAL A 5 -11.36 31.50 6.04
C VAL A 5 -12.53 32.23 5.37
N PRO A 6 -12.43 32.58 4.07
CA PRO A 6 -13.38 33.49 3.41
C PRO A 6 -14.68 32.80 2.98
N PHE A 7 -15.03 31.70 3.63
CA PHE A 7 -16.18 30.87 3.34
C PHE A 7 -16.67 30.22 4.62
N GLU A 8 -17.92 29.78 4.58
CA GLU A 8 -18.51 28.99 5.65
C GLU A 8 -17.71 27.70 5.87
N VAL A 9 -17.19 27.55 7.08
CA VAL A 9 -16.46 26.35 7.49
C VAL A 9 -17.49 25.26 7.74
N PRO A 10 -17.34 24.06 7.13
CA PRO A 10 -18.23 22.95 7.44
C PRO A 10 -18.29 22.70 8.96
N GLU A 11 -19.48 22.48 9.52
CA GLU A 11 -19.64 22.24 10.96
C GLU A 11 -18.76 21.09 11.46
N SER A 12 -18.52 20.09 10.60
CA SER A 12 -17.61 18.98 10.90
C SER A 12 -16.19 19.42 11.22
N HIS A 13 -15.71 20.50 10.59
CA HIS A 13 -14.39 21.09 10.81
C HIS A 13 -14.37 22.07 11.99
N CYS A 14 -15.52 22.43 12.54
CA CYS A 14 -15.65 23.23 13.75
C CYS A 14 -15.55 22.37 15.01
N ILE A 15 -16.14 21.15 15.00
CA ILE A 15 -16.09 20.17 16.10
C ILE A 15 -14.65 19.76 16.44
N GLU A 16 -13.80 19.60 15.42
CA GLU A 16 -12.41 19.21 15.63
C GLU A 16 -11.63 20.31 16.35
N THR A 17 -11.29 20.06 17.61
CA THR A 17 -10.42 20.94 18.39
C THR A 17 -8.97 20.86 17.92
N GLN A 18 -8.57 19.73 17.30
CA GLN A 18 -7.22 19.51 16.79
C GLN A 18 -7.16 18.92 15.39
N PHE A 19 -6.12 19.30 14.63
CA PHE A 19 -5.84 18.78 13.28
C PHE A 19 -4.56 17.93 13.21
N THR A 20 -3.87 17.71 14.33
CA THR A 20 -2.66 16.86 14.40
C THR A 20 -2.96 15.46 14.92
N HIS A 21 -4.13 15.26 15.51
CA HIS A 21 -4.62 14.00 16.07
C HIS A 21 -5.97 13.66 15.47
N VAL A 22 -6.31 12.36 15.45
CA VAL A 22 -7.65 11.93 15.07
C VAL A 22 -8.68 12.44 16.08
N PRO A 23 -9.93 12.68 15.67
CA PRO A 23 -10.99 13.11 16.60
C PRO A 23 -11.16 12.11 17.76
N THR A 24 -11.49 12.63 18.95
CA THR A 24 -11.86 11.81 20.12
C THR A 24 -13.17 11.06 19.89
N GLU A 25 -13.48 10.05 20.70
CA GLU A 25 -14.77 9.34 20.59
C GLU A 25 -15.98 10.27 20.79
N GLU A 26 -15.86 11.25 21.69
CA GLU A 26 -16.86 12.29 21.88
C GLU A 26 -17.06 13.14 20.61
N GLN A 27 -15.96 13.61 19.98
CA GLN A 27 -16.03 14.36 18.73
C GLN A 27 -16.61 13.52 17.59
N LYS A 28 -16.30 12.22 17.53
CA LYS A 28 -16.92 11.30 16.56
C LYS A 28 -18.42 11.15 16.81
N GLY A 29 -18.84 11.09 18.07
CA GLY A 29 -20.26 11.08 18.45
C GLY A 29 -20.99 12.33 17.98
N LEU A 30 -20.42 13.51 18.22
CA LEU A 30 -20.97 14.80 17.75
C LEU A 30 -21.06 14.85 16.21
N LEU A 31 -20.01 14.40 15.52
CA LEU A 31 -20.01 14.33 14.05
C LEU A 31 -21.11 13.38 13.52
N ALA A 32 -21.35 12.26 14.21
CA ALA A 32 -22.43 11.35 13.85
C ALA A 32 -23.82 11.94 14.08
N GLN A 33 -24.01 12.70 15.17
CA GLN A 33 -25.26 13.43 15.45
C GLN A 33 -25.57 14.48 14.39
N LEU A 34 -24.54 15.14 13.84
CA LEU A 34 -24.68 16.05 12.69
C LEU A 34 -24.89 15.33 11.34
N GLY A 35 -25.02 14.00 11.33
CA GLY A 35 -25.18 13.22 10.10
C GLY A 35 -23.91 13.12 9.24
N VAL A 36 -22.75 13.52 9.77
CA VAL A 36 -21.49 13.52 9.03
C VAL A 36 -20.94 12.09 8.92
N ARG A 37 -21.02 11.51 7.73
CA ARG A 37 -20.40 10.21 7.42
C ARG A 37 -18.91 10.35 7.12
N LEU A 38 -18.06 10.15 8.13
CA LEU A 38 -16.62 10.26 7.98
C LEU A 38 -16.03 9.20 7.03
N LYS A 39 -15.22 9.66 6.07
CA LYS A 39 -14.48 8.81 5.13
C LYS A 39 -13.08 8.52 5.67
N TYR A 40 -12.82 7.25 5.96
CA TYR A 40 -11.49 6.76 6.41
C TYR A 40 -10.67 6.08 5.30
N LYS A 41 -11.29 5.81 4.15
CA LYS A 41 -10.62 5.19 2.99
C LYS A 41 -9.56 6.14 2.41
N LYS A 42 -8.73 5.65 1.49
CA LYS A 42 -7.72 6.48 0.78
C LYS A 42 -8.37 7.70 0.13
N PHE A 43 -7.63 8.79 0.01
CA PHE A 43 -8.04 9.95 -0.77
C PHE A 43 -8.14 9.56 -2.25
N THR A 44 -9.25 9.94 -2.87
CA THR A 44 -9.47 9.77 -4.31
C THR A 44 -8.72 10.87 -5.09
N PRO A 45 -8.48 10.68 -6.40
CA PRO A 45 -7.92 11.73 -7.25
C PRO A 45 -8.75 13.03 -7.23
N SER A 46 -10.08 12.93 -7.12
CA SER A 46 -10.97 14.08 -7.01
C SER A 46 -10.75 14.87 -5.72
N GLU A 47 -10.63 14.20 -4.57
CA GLU A 47 -10.35 14.86 -3.28
C GLU A 47 -8.95 15.49 -3.27
N ASP A 48 -7.96 14.84 -3.89
CA ASP A 48 -6.63 15.44 -4.06
C ASP A 48 -6.70 16.71 -4.92
N ALA A 49 -7.51 16.70 -5.99
CA ALA A 49 -7.69 17.86 -6.86
C ALA A 49 -8.30 19.05 -6.10
N VAL A 50 -9.24 18.78 -5.18
CA VAL A 50 -9.80 19.80 -4.27
C VAL A 50 -8.70 20.39 -3.38
N ILE A 51 -7.90 19.57 -2.70
CA ILE A 51 -6.79 20.05 -1.87
C ILE A 51 -5.80 20.88 -2.70
N ARG A 52 -5.48 20.45 -3.92
CA ARG A 52 -4.59 21.20 -4.83
C ARG A 52 -5.19 22.53 -5.29
N LYS A 53 -6.49 22.57 -5.56
CA LYS A 53 -7.22 23.80 -5.91
C LYS A 53 -7.18 24.78 -4.74
N ASN A 54 -7.49 24.30 -3.53
CA ASN A 54 -7.52 25.13 -2.32
C ASN A 54 -6.12 25.65 -1.97
N TRP A 55 -5.07 24.83 -2.08
CA TRP A 55 -3.69 25.29 -1.89
C TRP A 55 -3.27 26.35 -2.92
N ARG A 56 -3.60 26.17 -4.21
CA ARG A 56 -3.31 27.17 -5.25
C ARG A 56 -4.03 28.49 -4.96
N ARG A 57 -5.27 28.43 -4.48
CA ARG A 57 -6.03 29.61 -4.08
C ARG A 57 -5.37 30.32 -2.90
N PHE A 58 -5.07 29.57 -1.83
CA PHE A 58 -4.39 30.09 -0.64
C PHE A 58 -3.05 30.77 -0.99
N ARG A 59 -2.22 30.14 -1.82
CA ARG A 59 -0.94 30.72 -2.26
C ARG A 59 -1.09 32.07 -2.95
N ARG A 60 -2.12 32.22 -3.80
CA ARG A 60 -2.38 33.50 -4.50
C ARG A 60 -2.87 34.58 -3.54
N GLU A 61 -3.75 34.23 -2.60
CA GLU A 61 -4.33 35.18 -1.66
C GLU A 61 -3.33 35.67 -0.60
N TYR A 62 -2.43 34.79 -0.15
CA TYR A 62 -1.47 35.09 0.92
C TYR A 62 -0.02 35.24 0.43
N HIS A 63 0.20 35.25 -0.89
CA HIS A 63 1.50 35.43 -1.53
C HIS A 63 2.61 34.46 -1.04
N PHE A 64 2.24 33.19 -0.83
CA PHE A 64 3.22 32.14 -0.52
C PHE A 64 3.61 31.36 -1.76
N GLU A 65 4.92 31.28 -2.02
CA GLU A 65 5.44 30.46 -3.13
C GLU A 65 5.65 28.99 -2.70
N ASP A 66 6.21 28.80 -1.50
CA ASP A 66 6.59 27.50 -0.97
C ASP A 66 5.58 26.92 0.04
N SER A 67 5.37 25.60 -0.04
CA SER A 67 4.57 24.82 0.89
C SER A 67 5.31 24.38 2.15
N ASP A 68 6.64 24.47 2.22
CA ASP A 68 7.42 23.90 3.31
C ASP A 68 7.07 24.46 4.69
N ALA A 69 6.81 25.77 4.77
CA ALA A 69 6.31 26.43 5.99
C ALA A 69 4.99 25.82 6.50
N PHE A 70 4.21 25.21 5.60
CA PHE A 70 2.91 24.61 5.87
C PHE A 70 2.92 23.09 5.95
N THR A 71 4.02 22.40 5.58
CA THR A 71 4.13 20.95 5.73
C THR A 71 4.80 20.52 7.05
N LEU A 72 5.39 21.48 7.78
CA LEU A 72 6.24 21.26 8.96
C LEU A 72 5.73 21.91 10.26
N PHE A 73 4.41 22.04 10.47
CA PHE A 73 3.82 22.64 11.68
C PHE A 73 4.23 22.04 13.04
N GLY A 74 4.94 20.90 13.05
CA GLY A 74 5.46 20.25 14.26
C GLY A 74 6.89 20.63 14.64
N SER A 75 7.58 21.43 13.82
CA SER A 75 8.92 21.92 14.15
C SER A 75 8.84 23.38 14.60
N LYS A 76 9.09 23.63 15.89
CA LYS A 76 9.03 24.96 16.51
C LYS A 76 9.91 26.01 15.80
N HIS A 77 10.92 25.55 15.05
CA HIS A 77 11.86 26.40 14.34
C HIS A 77 11.40 26.84 12.93
N PHE A 78 10.33 26.26 12.38
CA PHE A 78 9.94 26.48 10.98
C PHE A 78 8.53 27.03 10.78
N CYS A 79 7.75 27.24 11.83
CA CYS A 79 6.39 27.76 11.72
C CYS A 79 6.10 28.81 12.79
N HIS A 80 6.09 30.08 12.39
CA HIS A 80 5.76 31.22 13.24
C HIS A 80 4.24 31.43 13.40
N LEU A 81 3.40 30.56 12.82
CA LEU A 81 1.95 30.67 12.88
C LEU A 81 1.41 30.20 14.23
N LYS A 82 0.47 30.98 14.78
CA LYS A 82 -0.31 30.59 15.95
C LYS A 82 -1.11 29.32 15.66
N TYR A 83 -1.54 28.63 16.70
CA TYR A 83 -2.34 27.41 16.53
C TYR A 83 -3.65 27.68 15.76
N SER A 84 -4.34 28.78 16.07
CA SER A 84 -5.56 29.21 15.38
C SER A 84 -5.32 29.44 13.88
N GLU A 85 -4.25 30.14 13.51
CA GLU A 85 -3.87 30.37 12.11
C GLU A 85 -3.59 29.04 11.39
N ARG A 86 -2.88 28.10 12.04
CA ARG A 86 -2.66 26.75 11.50
C ARG A 86 -3.96 25.96 11.33
N LYS A 87 -4.90 26.07 12.27
CA LYS A 87 -6.24 25.45 12.15
C LYS A 87 -7.02 26.07 10.98
N HIS A 88 -7.05 27.39 10.86
CA HIS A 88 -7.70 28.09 9.76
C HIS A 88 -7.11 27.69 8.40
N PHE A 89 -5.79 27.51 8.32
CA PHE A 89 -5.16 26.98 7.12
C PHE A 89 -5.69 25.58 6.76
N VAL A 90 -5.77 24.66 7.71
CA VAL A 90 -6.28 23.31 7.43
C VAL A 90 -7.77 23.32 7.08
N GLN A 91 -8.56 24.17 7.73
CA GLN A 91 -9.96 24.42 7.34
C GLN A 91 -10.05 24.99 5.93
N TYR A 92 -9.12 25.89 5.57
CA TYR A 92 -9.05 26.46 4.24
C TYR A 92 -8.79 25.36 3.19
N LEU A 93 -7.83 24.46 3.46
CA LEU A 93 -7.57 23.30 2.62
C LEU A 93 -8.76 22.34 2.55
N GLY A 94 -9.53 22.23 3.64
CA GLY A 94 -10.67 21.35 3.78
C GLY A 94 -11.95 21.81 3.09
N HIS A 95 -11.97 23.01 2.49
CA HIS A 95 -13.14 23.51 1.78
C HIS A 95 -13.61 22.53 0.69
N GLY A 96 -14.89 22.13 0.75
CA GLY A 96 -15.46 21.10 -0.12
C GLY A 96 -15.17 19.65 0.29
N LEU A 97 -14.61 19.41 1.49
CA LEU A 97 -14.33 18.09 2.05
C LEU A 97 -14.96 17.88 3.44
N PRO A 98 -16.29 18.05 3.61
CA PRO A 98 -16.96 17.98 4.91
C PRO A 98 -16.90 16.59 5.56
N HIS A 99 -16.71 15.54 4.77
CA HIS A 99 -16.66 14.15 5.22
C HIS A 99 -15.23 13.67 5.55
N ARG A 100 -14.24 14.56 5.50
CA ARG A 100 -12.86 14.27 5.88
C ARG A 100 -12.50 15.08 7.11
N THR A 101 -11.77 14.46 8.03
CA THR A 101 -11.29 15.13 9.23
C THR A 101 -10.16 16.09 8.88
N LEU A 102 -10.01 17.20 9.60
CA LEU A 102 -8.88 18.13 9.48
C LEU A 102 -7.55 17.38 9.62
N CYS A 103 -7.45 16.42 10.54
CA CYS A 103 -6.26 15.58 10.67
C CYS A 103 -5.93 14.79 9.40
N SER A 104 -6.94 14.22 8.74
CA SER A 104 -6.74 13.47 7.50
C SER A 104 -6.37 14.38 6.33
N ILE A 105 -7.00 15.56 6.25
CA ILE A 105 -6.74 16.59 5.21
C ILE A 105 -5.30 17.09 5.34
N TYR A 106 -4.89 17.49 6.55
CA TYR A 106 -3.53 17.94 6.79
C TYR A 106 -2.49 16.83 6.55
N GLY A 107 -2.79 15.60 6.97
CA GLY A 107 -2.00 14.42 6.65
C GLY A 107 -1.82 14.24 5.14
N ARG A 108 -2.89 14.40 4.36
CA ARG A 108 -2.85 14.28 2.91
C ARG A 108 -2.09 15.42 2.24
N PHE A 109 -2.29 16.66 2.69
CA PHE A 109 -1.55 17.84 2.22
C PHE A 109 -0.04 17.62 2.31
N LYS A 110 0.46 17.14 3.46
CA LYS A 110 1.88 16.80 3.63
C LYS A 110 2.35 15.76 2.62
N VAL A 111 1.55 14.74 2.31
CA VAL A 111 1.91 13.72 1.32
C VAL A 111 1.96 14.28 -0.10
N LEU A 112 1.10 15.25 -0.42
CA LEU A 112 1.04 15.88 -1.74
C LEU A 112 2.19 16.84 -2.00
N TYR A 113 2.63 17.58 -0.97
CA TYR A 113 3.54 18.71 -1.13
C TYR A 113 4.90 18.56 -0.47
N ARG A 114 5.08 17.62 0.48
CA ARG A 114 6.40 17.37 1.04
C ARG A 114 7.26 16.61 0.02
N PRO A 115 8.48 17.08 -0.31
CA PRO A 115 9.35 16.46 -1.30
C PRO A 115 10.05 15.22 -0.72
N PHE A 116 9.27 14.21 -0.29
CA PHE A 116 9.86 12.96 0.17
C PHE A 116 10.57 12.24 -0.98
N VAL A 117 11.75 11.68 -0.69
CA VAL A 117 12.46 10.78 -1.60
C VAL A 117 11.59 9.54 -1.84
N LYS A 118 11.18 9.36 -3.10
CA LYS A 118 10.41 8.20 -3.55
C LYS A 118 11.33 7.22 -4.27
N GLY A 119 11.00 5.94 -4.23
CA GLY A 119 11.75 4.91 -4.95
C GLY A 119 12.47 3.94 -4.02
N LYS A 120 13.42 3.18 -4.59
CA LYS A 120 14.16 2.13 -3.89
C LYS A 120 15.00 2.72 -2.77
N PHE A 121 15.17 1.95 -1.70
CA PHE A 121 16.17 2.23 -0.68
C PHE A 121 17.55 1.81 -1.19
N THR A 122 18.59 2.58 -0.86
CA THR A 122 19.98 2.22 -1.15
C THR A 122 20.52 1.25 -0.10
N GLU A 123 21.62 0.57 -0.40
CA GLU A 123 22.29 -0.33 0.55
C GLU A 123 22.77 0.43 1.79
N VAL A 124 23.27 1.66 1.60
CA VAL A 124 23.66 2.56 2.70
C VAL A 124 22.45 2.90 3.59
N GLU A 125 21.29 3.21 3.01
CA GLU A 125 20.07 3.45 3.79
C GLU A 125 19.67 2.21 4.59
N ASP A 126 19.76 1.01 3.99
CA ASP A 126 19.42 -0.24 4.67
C ASP A 126 20.36 -0.53 5.85
N ASP A 127 21.66 -0.34 5.68
CA ASP A 127 22.65 -0.55 6.74
C ASP A 127 22.47 0.44 7.89
N LEU A 128 22.19 1.71 7.58
CA LEU A 128 21.86 2.73 8.57
C LEU A 128 20.56 2.41 9.31
N ILE A 129 19.51 1.98 8.59
CA ILE A 129 18.24 1.55 9.19
C ILE A 129 18.48 0.40 10.16
N LYS A 130 19.21 -0.63 9.73
CA LYS A 130 19.47 -1.84 10.53
C LYS A 130 20.26 -1.49 11.79
N THR A 131 21.38 -0.78 11.62
CA THR A 131 22.30 -0.43 12.69
C THR A 131 21.69 0.53 13.70
N HIS A 132 20.98 1.57 13.24
CA HIS A 132 20.37 2.57 14.13
C HIS A 132 19.27 1.96 14.99
N VAL A 133 18.40 1.13 14.40
CA VAL A 133 17.32 0.48 15.13
C VAL A 133 17.85 -0.61 16.07
N SER A 134 18.84 -1.42 15.64
CA SER A 134 19.38 -2.51 16.46
C SER A 134 20.13 -2.03 17.70
N LYS A 135 20.77 -0.85 17.64
CA LYS A 135 21.45 -0.25 18.79
C LYS A 135 20.49 0.16 19.91
N GLY A 136 19.20 0.36 19.61
CA GLY A 136 18.16 0.62 20.62
C GLY A 136 18.30 1.94 21.40
N MET A 137 19.23 2.81 21.02
CA MET A 137 19.50 4.06 21.75
C MET A 137 18.48 5.17 21.48
N ASP A 138 17.84 5.14 20.31
CA ASP A 138 16.84 6.12 19.91
C ASP A 138 15.43 5.64 20.27
N ARG A 139 14.69 6.45 21.05
CA ARG A 139 13.29 6.17 21.42
C ARG A 139 12.32 6.28 20.24
N GLN A 140 12.69 6.98 19.18
CA GLN A 140 11.86 7.25 18.00
C GLN A 140 12.66 7.02 16.69
N PRO A 141 13.25 5.82 16.50
CA PRO A 141 14.26 5.58 15.48
C PRO A 141 13.74 5.83 14.06
N PHE A 142 12.50 5.44 13.79
CA PHE A 142 11.89 5.64 12.47
C PHE A 142 11.60 7.12 12.18
N SER A 143 11.30 7.92 13.20
CA SER A 143 11.08 9.36 13.03
C SER A 143 12.39 10.08 12.74
N THR A 144 13.47 9.68 13.41
CA THR A 144 14.82 10.19 13.17
C THR A 144 15.30 9.81 11.77
N LEU A 145 15.23 8.53 11.41
CA LEU A 145 15.61 8.04 10.09
C LEU A 145 14.76 8.63 8.96
N SER A 146 13.46 8.85 9.20
CA SER A 146 12.57 9.54 8.25
C SER A 146 13.05 10.95 7.92
N LYS A 147 13.51 11.69 8.94
CA LYS A 147 14.09 13.02 8.74
C LYS A 147 15.44 12.93 8.02
N LEU A 148 16.30 11.99 8.44
CA LEU A 148 17.64 11.79 7.88
C LEU A 148 17.60 11.48 6.38
N PHE A 149 16.74 10.55 5.97
CA PHE A 149 16.61 10.15 4.56
C PHE A 149 15.65 11.03 3.76
N ASN A 150 15.00 12.00 4.41
CA ASN A 150 13.87 12.73 3.85
C ASN A 150 12.84 11.78 3.20
N ARG A 151 12.45 10.72 3.92
CA ARG A 151 11.48 9.70 3.47
C ARG A 151 10.31 9.62 4.42
N ASP A 152 9.18 9.10 3.92
CA ASP A 152 8.02 8.81 4.77
C ASP A 152 8.38 7.80 5.89
N ARG A 153 8.03 8.12 7.14
CA ARG A 153 8.31 7.29 8.32
C ARG A 153 7.77 5.88 8.19
N LEU A 154 6.57 5.73 7.64
CA LEU A 154 5.97 4.40 7.46
C LEU A 154 6.72 3.60 6.38
N SER A 155 7.22 4.26 5.33
CA SER A 155 8.12 3.64 4.35
C SER A 155 9.39 3.08 5.00
N VAL A 156 10.05 3.86 5.88
CA VAL A 156 11.26 3.42 6.60
C VAL A 156 10.95 2.24 7.53
N TYR A 157 9.86 2.31 8.31
CA TYR A 157 9.41 1.20 9.17
C TYR A 157 9.17 -0.09 8.37
N LYS A 158 8.46 0.01 7.24
CA LYS A 158 8.21 -1.14 6.35
C LYS A 158 9.51 -1.71 5.79
N ARG A 159 10.47 -0.85 5.43
CA ARG A 159 11.79 -1.27 4.96
C ARG A 159 12.55 -2.03 6.04
N TYR A 160 12.61 -1.50 7.27
CA TYR A 160 13.20 -2.21 8.41
C TYR A 160 12.59 -3.60 8.62
N LYS A 161 11.26 -3.70 8.66
CA LYS A 161 10.57 -5.01 8.78
C LYS A 161 10.93 -5.97 7.65
N TRP A 162 11.12 -5.44 6.44
CA TRP A 162 11.54 -6.23 5.30
C TRP A 162 13.00 -6.71 5.45
N ILE A 163 13.94 -5.84 5.83
CA ILE A 163 15.35 -6.17 6.08
C ILE A 163 15.48 -7.24 7.17
N CYS A 164 14.77 -7.07 8.29
CA CYS A 164 14.80 -8.06 9.39
C CYS A 164 14.16 -9.40 9.00
N GLY A 165 13.23 -9.41 8.04
CA GLY A 165 12.62 -10.62 7.51
C GLY A 165 13.34 -11.24 6.31
N HIS A 166 14.34 -10.55 5.74
CA HIS A 166 15.12 -10.97 4.57
C HIS A 166 16.57 -10.50 4.78
N PRO A 167 17.39 -11.24 5.53
CA PRO A 167 18.78 -10.84 5.78
C PRO A 167 19.53 -10.61 4.47
N VAL A 168 20.38 -9.57 4.48
CA VAL A 168 21.29 -9.19 3.38
C VAL A 168 21.99 -10.44 2.87
N GLY A 169 21.86 -10.72 1.56
CA GLY A 169 22.36 -11.95 0.91
C GLY A 169 21.26 -12.88 0.39
N GLN A 170 20.01 -12.75 0.86
CA GLN A 170 18.86 -13.37 0.18
C GLN A 170 18.45 -12.51 -1.03
N GLY A 171 19.24 -12.56 -2.10
CA GLY A 171 18.81 -12.08 -3.41
C GLY A 171 17.50 -12.76 -3.86
N ARG A 172 16.94 -12.35 -5.01
CA ARG A 172 15.83 -13.09 -5.63
C ARG A 172 16.21 -14.58 -5.65
N VAL A 173 15.40 -15.42 -5.00
CA VAL A 173 15.62 -16.86 -5.01
C VAL A 173 15.69 -17.31 -6.48
N SER A 174 16.88 -17.69 -6.93
CA SER A 174 17.04 -18.36 -8.22
C SER A 174 16.42 -19.74 -8.05
N TRP A 175 15.26 -19.94 -8.69
CA TRP A 175 14.47 -21.15 -8.58
C TRP A 175 15.01 -22.22 -9.52
N THR A 176 15.58 -23.27 -8.93
CA THR A 176 15.96 -24.51 -9.61
C THR A 176 14.92 -25.60 -9.32
N LEU A 177 14.96 -26.68 -10.11
CA LEU A 177 14.12 -27.86 -9.84
C LEU A 177 14.36 -28.39 -8.42
N GLN A 178 15.62 -28.46 -8.00
CA GLN A 178 16.01 -28.89 -6.65
C GLN A 178 15.37 -28.05 -5.55
N LYS A 179 15.37 -26.71 -5.67
CA LYS A 179 14.72 -25.85 -4.66
C LYS A 179 13.21 -25.99 -4.65
N ALA A 180 12.59 -26.18 -5.83
CA ALA A 180 11.16 -26.46 -5.90
C ALA A 180 10.81 -27.79 -5.22
N GLU A 181 11.62 -28.83 -5.47
CA GLU A 181 11.47 -30.14 -4.84
C GLU A 181 11.66 -30.07 -3.32
N MET A 182 12.64 -29.30 -2.84
CA MET A 182 12.83 -29.05 -1.40
C MET A 182 11.57 -28.46 -0.77
N VAL A 183 10.98 -27.42 -1.38
CA VAL A 183 9.73 -26.82 -0.86
C VAL A 183 8.60 -27.86 -0.80
N ILE A 184 8.46 -28.71 -1.82
CA ILE A 184 7.42 -29.75 -1.87
C ILE A 184 7.66 -30.80 -0.76
N LYS A 185 8.89 -31.32 -0.64
CA LYS A 185 9.27 -32.30 0.39
C LYS A 185 9.07 -31.75 1.81
N SER A 186 9.51 -30.52 2.06
CA SER A 186 9.31 -29.85 3.34
C SER A 186 7.83 -29.63 3.65
N LEU A 187 7.02 -29.26 2.65
CA LEU A 187 5.58 -29.08 2.84
C LEU A 187 4.87 -30.40 3.16
N LEU A 188 5.23 -31.50 2.48
CA LEU A 188 4.74 -32.84 2.80
C LEU A 188 5.11 -33.26 4.23
N LYS A 189 6.38 -33.11 4.61
CA LYS A 189 6.90 -33.42 5.95
C LYS A 189 6.17 -32.62 7.03
N VAL A 190 6.07 -31.30 6.87
CA VAL A 190 5.43 -30.40 7.86
C VAL A 190 3.95 -30.67 8.02
N THR A 191 3.28 -31.12 6.96
CA THR A 191 1.83 -31.40 6.98
C THR A 191 1.52 -32.86 7.33
N GLY A 192 2.52 -33.72 7.50
CA GLY A 192 2.33 -35.16 7.71
C GLY A 192 1.68 -35.87 6.52
N SER A 193 1.76 -35.28 5.32
CA SER A 193 1.12 -35.81 4.12
C SER A 193 2.04 -36.80 3.41
N LYS A 194 1.51 -37.98 3.06
CA LYS A 194 2.28 -39.02 2.33
C LYS A 194 2.40 -38.77 0.83
N ASN A 195 1.45 -38.03 0.24
CA ASN A 195 1.36 -37.75 -1.19
C ASN A 195 1.03 -36.26 -1.42
N VAL A 196 1.58 -35.71 -2.51
CA VAL A 196 1.34 -34.35 -3.00
C VAL A 196 -0.12 -34.09 -3.33
N GLU A 197 -0.89 -35.08 -3.78
CA GLU A 197 -2.32 -34.94 -4.07
C GLU A 197 -3.12 -34.46 -2.86
N VAL A 198 -2.71 -34.84 -1.65
CA VAL A 198 -3.35 -34.43 -0.40
C VAL A 198 -3.16 -32.92 -0.13
N LEU A 199 -2.25 -32.27 -0.84
CA LEU A 199 -2.01 -30.82 -0.76
C LEU A 199 -2.86 -30.03 -1.77
N ARG A 200 -3.56 -30.69 -2.70
CA ARG A 200 -4.40 -30.04 -3.71
C ARG A 200 -5.47 -29.19 -3.04
N ASN A 201 -5.61 -27.95 -3.49
CA ASN A 201 -6.57 -26.96 -2.99
C ASN A 201 -6.48 -26.64 -1.47
N LYS A 202 -5.44 -27.09 -0.76
CA LYS A 202 -5.28 -26.76 0.66
C LYS A 202 -4.77 -25.34 0.86
N HIS A 203 -5.38 -24.64 1.82
CA HIS A 203 -4.90 -23.34 2.28
C HIS A 203 -4.07 -23.51 3.55
N PHE A 204 -2.78 -23.20 3.48
CA PHE A 204 -1.85 -23.35 4.60
C PHE A 204 -1.71 -22.04 5.39
N PRO A 205 -1.90 -22.06 6.73
CA PRO A 205 -1.67 -20.89 7.57
C PRO A 205 -0.18 -20.51 7.63
N LEU A 206 0.12 -19.28 8.06
CA LEU A 206 1.49 -18.76 8.13
C LEU A 206 2.42 -19.62 9.03
N SER A 207 1.85 -20.25 10.05
CA SER A 207 2.58 -21.17 10.95
C SER A 207 3.17 -22.37 10.22
N VAL A 208 2.48 -22.92 9.21
CA VAL A 208 2.99 -24.01 8.37
C VAL A 208 4.16 -23.53 7.53
N TRP A 209 4.04 -22.37 6.89
CA TRP A 209 5.12 -21.82 6.05
C TRP A 209 6.38 -21.49 6.84
N ARG A 210 6.25 -21.04 8.10
CA ARG A 210 7.41 -20.85 8.99
C ARG A 210 8.12 -22.16 9.32
N LYS A 211 7.40 -23.27 9.44
CA LYS A 211 8.00 -24.61 9.62
C LYS A 211 8.69 -25.06 8.33
N VAL A 212 8.09 -24.80 7.17
CA VAL A 212 8.71 -25.08 5.86
C VAL A 212 10.01 -24.29 5.68
N GLU A 213 10.02 -23.01 6.03
CA GLU A 213 11.23 -22.18 6.01
C GLU A 213 12.34 -22.76 6.89
N LYS A 214 12.01 -23.18 8.12
CA LYS A 214 12.99 -23.81 9.02
C LYS A 214 13.57 -25.11 8.45
N ASP A 215 12.79 -25.86 7.66
CA ASP A 215 13.19 -27.15 7.10
C ASP A 215 14.03 -27.02 5.82
N CYS A 216 13.66 -26.11 4.90
CA CYS A 216 14.37 -25.95 3.60
C CYS A 216 15.27 -24.72 3.49
N GLY A 217 15.30 -23.85 4.50
CA GLY A 217 16.08 -22.62 4.50
C GLY A 217 15.60 -21.53 3.52
N ILE A 218 14.47 -21.74 2.84
CA ILE A 218 13.88 -20.77 1.91
C ILE A 218 12.88 -19.91 2.68
N GLY A 219 13.05 -18.59 2.60
CA GLY A 219 12.21 -17.63 3.32
C GLY A 219 10.70 -17.89 3.16
N THR A 220 9.95 -17.77 4.25
CA THR A 220 8.50 -18.06 4.32
C THR A 220 7.71 -17.45 3.15
N CYS A 221 7.98 -16.18 2.82
CA CYS A 221 7.29 -15.50 1.72
C CYS A 221 7.62 -16.13 0.36
N CYS A 222 8.89 -16.45 0.10
CA CYS A 222 9.33 -17.04 -1.15
C CYS A 222 8.73 -18.44 -1.37
N ALA A 223 8.79 -19.31 -0.36
CA ALA A 223 8.23 -20.66 -0.42
C ALA A 223 6.71 -20.63 -0.66
N ARG A 224 5.99 -19.78 0.08
CA ARG A 224 4.55 -19.60 -0.08
C ARG A 224 4.19 -19.06 -1.46
N ASP A 225 4.93 -18.07 -1.94
CA ASP A 225 4.61 -17.41 -3.21
C ASP A 225 4.87 -18.34 -4.39
N ILE A 226 5.97 -19.09 -4.43
CA ILE A 226 6.17 -20.08 -5.51
C ILE A 226 5.09 -21.16 -5.51
N TRP A 227 4.64 -21.61 -4.33
CA TRP A 227 3.55 -22.58 -4.23
C TRP A 227 2.26 -22.05 -4.84
N ARG A 228 1.84 -20.84 -4.42
CA ARG A 228 0.59 -20.20 -4.84
C ARG A 228 0.58 -19.83 -6.32
N PHE A 229 1.69 -19.28 -6.81
CA PHE A 229 1.78 -18.71 -8.15
C PHE A 229 2.29 -19.67 -9.22
N LYS A 230 2.82 -20.84 -8.86
CA LYS A 230 3.42 -21.77 -9.83
C LYS A 230 3.23 -23.24 -9.48
N LEU A 231 3.82 -23.74 -8.39
CA LEU A 231 3.93 -25.19 -8.16
C LEU A 231 2.58 -25.88 -8.02
N SER A 232 1.64 -25.28 -7.29
CA SER A 232 0.29 -25.85 -7.16
C SER A 232 -0.38 -26.07 -8.52
N THR A 233 -0.22 -25.13 -9.45
CA THR A 233 -0.77 -25.27 -10.80
C THR A 233 0.00 -26.31 -11.61
N GLN A 234 1.34 -26.33 -11.53
CA GLN A 234 2.16 -27.29 -12.26
C GLN A 234 1.93 -28.75 -11.81
N LEU A 235 1.62 -28.95 -10.54
CA LEU A 235 1.42 -30.28 -9.96
C LEU A 235 0.00 -30.83 -10.20
N PHE A 236 -1.02 -29.96 -10.17
CA PHE A 236 -2.43 -30.40 -10.12
C PHE A 236 -3.25 -30.07 -11.37
N CYS A 237 -2.64 -29.45 -12.38
CA CYS A 237 -3.32 -29.22 -13.65
C CYS A 237 -3.45 -30.56 -14.40
N PRO A 238 -4.65 -30.95 -14.83
CA PRO A 238 -4.87 -32.24 -15.50
C PRO A 238 -4.24 -32.32 -16.88
N GLU A 239 -4.06 -31.16 -17.54
CA GLU A 239 -3.55 -31.08 -18.90
C GLU A 239 -2.25 -30.25 -18.99
N PRO A 240 -1.39 -30.51 -19.99
CA PRO A 240 -0.24 -29.66 -20.27
C PRO A 240 -0.64 -28.19 -20.46
N LEU A 241 0.07 -27.31 -19.77
CA LEU A 241 -0.23 -25.88 -19.78
C LEU A 241 0.65 -25.12 -20.77
N TYR A 242 0.08 -24.73 -21.91
CA TYR A 242 0.71 -23.81 -22.85
C TYR A 242 0.41 -22.36 -22.47
N LEU A 243 1.43 -21.63 -21.99
CA LEU A 243 1.24 -20.28 -21.46
C LEU A 243 0.57 -19.31 -22.44
N ASN A 244 0.90 -19.40 -23.73
CA ASN A 244 0.29 -18.53 -24.74
C ASN A 244 -1.18 -18.85 -24.95
N GLU A 245 -1.57 -20.13 -24.92
CA GLU A 245 -2.97 -20.52 -25.01
C GLU A 245 -3.77 -20.05 -23.81
N ILE A 246 -3.25 -20.20 -22.59
CA ILE A 246 -3.91 -19.69 -21.38
C ILE A 246 -4.11 -18.17 -21.48
N ARG A 247 -3.10 -17.44 -21.95
CA ARG A 247 -3.20 -15.98 -22.15
C ARG A 247 -4.32 -15.63 -23.13
N ILE A 248 -4.36 -16.29 -24.29
CA ILE A 248 -5.39 -16.06 -25.32
C ILE A 248 -6.77 -16.42 -24.77
N LYS A 249 -6.92 -17.60 -24.15
CA LYS A 249 -8.17 -18.06 -23.53
C LYS A 249 -8.64 -17.09 -22.44
N LEU A 250 -7.73 -16.58 -21.60
CA LEU A 250 -8.05 -15.60 -20.56
C LEU A 250 -8.57 -14.30 -21.16
N ILE A 251 -7.89 -13.75 -22.18
CA ILE A 251 -8.34 -12.52 -22.85
C ILE A 251 -9.73 -12.73 -23.48
N LYS A 252 -9.94 -13.85 -24.20
CA LYS A 252 -11.23 -14.20 -24.79
C LYS A 252 -12.34 -14.34 -23.74
N ARG A 253 -12.04 -14.98 -22.61
CA ARG A 253 -12.98 -15.15 -21.48
C ARG A 253 -13.39 -13.79 -20.91
N LEU A 254 -12.41 -12.92 -20.61
CA LEU A 254 -12.69 -11.59 -20.03
C LEU A 254 -13.50 -10.71 -21.00
N TYR A 255 -13.24 -10.80 -22.30
CA TYR A 255 -14.01 -10.10 -23.32
C TYR A 255 -15.46 -10.61 -23.41
N ARG A 256 -15.66 -11.94 -23.41
CA ARG A 256 -16.98 -12.56 -23.45
C ARG A 256 -17.82 -12.24 -22.22
N ASP A 257 -17.19 -12.18 -21.06
CA ASP A 257 -17.87 -11.87 -19.79
C ASP A 257 -18.18 -10.37 -19.66
N HIS A 258 -17.92 -9.56 -20.71
CA HIS A 258 -18.13 -8.11 -20.74
C HIS A 258 -17.54 -7.41 -19.50
N VAL A 259 -16.34 -7.83 -19.08
CA VAL A 259 -15.70 -7.28 -17.89
C VAL A 259 -15.25 -5.85 -18.19
N GLU A 260 -16.01 -4.88 -17.68
CA GLU A 260 -15.66 -3.46 -17.74
C GLU A 260 -14.69 -3.08 -16.62
N TRP A 261 -14.87 -3.66 -15.42
CA TRP A 261 -14.07 -3.37 -14.24
C TRP A 261 -13.35 -4.61 -13.75
N TRP A 262 -12.04 -4.48 -13.53
CA TRP A 262 -11.18 -5.59 -13.10
C TRP A 262 -11.53 -6.11 -11.70
N GLN A 263 -12.20 -5.29 -10.86
CA GLN A 263 -12.72 -5.70 -9.56
C GLN A 263 -13.83 -6.75 -9.67
N ASP A 264 -14.52 -6.78 -10.81
CA ASP A 264 -15.63 -7.72 -11.06
C ASP A 264 -15.10 -9.11 -11.44
N ILE A 265 -13.78 -9.26 -11.65
CA ILE A 265 -13.17 -10.53 -11.97
C ILE A 265 -13.13 -11.43 -10.74
N ILE A 266 -13.98 -12.45 -10.76
CA ILE A 266 -13.94 -13.55 -9.81
C ILE A 266 -12.90 -14.57 -10.29
N TRP A 267 -11.63 -14.36 -9.92
CA TRP A 267 -10.51 -15.23 -10.32
C TRP A 267 -10.71 -16.70 -9.96
N ALA A 268 -11.47 -16.98 -8.90
CA ALA A 268 -11.79 -18.34 -8.49
C ALA A 268 -12.64 -19.08 -9.53
N ASP A 269 -13.56 -18.39 -10.19
CA ASP A 269 -14.45 -19.00 -11.17
C ASP A 269 -13.75 -19.20 -12.51
N ILE A 270 -13.04 -18.17 -12.98
CA ILE A 270 -12.21 -18.30 -14.19
C ILE A 270 -11.16 -19.40 -14.00
N ALA A 271 -10.56 -19.56 -12.82
CA ALA A 271 -9.56 -20.59 -12.59
C ALA A 271 -10.08 -22.03 -12.72
N LYS A 272 -11.35 -22.26 -12.37
CA LYS A 272 -12.00 -23.58 -12.51
C LYS A 272 -12.05 -24.01 -13.96
N ASP A 273 -12.49 -23.12 -14.86
CA ASP A 273 -12.59 -23.39 -16.30
C ASP A 273 -11.25 -23.77 -16.95
N PHE A 274 -10.14 -23.37 -16.33
CA PHE A 274 -8.79 -23.56 -16.85
C PHE A 274 -8.05 -24.67 -16.11
N GLY A 275 -8.61 -25.24 -15.03
CA GLY A 275 -7.94 -26.26 -14.21
C GLY A 275 -6.69 -25.77 -13.48
N VAL A 276 -6.57 -24.46 -13.22
CA VAL A 276 -5.38 -23.82 -12.63
C VAL A 276 -5.69 -23.11 -11.30
N SER A 277 -4.67 -22.57 -10.62
CA SER A 277 -4.92 -21.76 -9.41
C SER A 277 -5.37 -20.33 -9.75
N PRO A 278 -6.26 -19.71 -8.95
CA PRO A 278 -6.67 -18.32 -9.14
C PRO A 278 -5.50 -17.34 -9.09
N MET A 279 -4.53 -17.62 -8.22
CA MET A 279 -3.35 -16.79 -8.06
C MET A 279 -2.40 -16.91 -9.26
N PHE A 280 -2.30 -18.10 -9.86
CA PHE A 280 -1.57 -18.28 -11.11
C PHE A 280 -2.16 -17.40 -12.23
N LEU A 281 -3.47 -17.47 -12.47
CA LEU A 281 -4.14 -16.64 -13.48
C LEU A 281 -3.98 -15.14 -13.20
N TRP A 282 -4.19 -14.71 -11.96
CA TRP A 282 -3.96 -13.31 -11.59
C TRP A 282 -2.53 -12.85 -11.87
N SER A 283 -1.54 -13.71 -11.60
CA SER A 283 -0.12 -13.39 -11.87
C SER A 283 0.17 -13.31 -13.37
N LEU A 284 -0.47 -14.17 -14.18
CA LEU A 284 -0.36 -14.19 -15.63
C LEU A 284 -1.00 -12.94 -16.23
N PHE A 285 -2.19 -12.59 -15.76
CA PHE A 285 -2.92 -11.40 -16.15
C PHE A 285 -2.14 -10.11 -15.86
N LYS A 286 -1.58 -9.96 -14.66
CA LYS A 286 -0.72 -8.80 -14.33
C LYS A 286 0.49 -8.67 -15.25
N LYS A 287 1.08 -9.79 -15.69
CA LYS A 287 2.17 -9.77 -16.66
C LYS A 287 1.68 -9.35 -18.04
N LEU A 288 0.52 -9.84 -18.48
CA LEU A 288 -0.10 -9.42 -19.75
C LEU A 288 -0.32 -7.92 -19.79
N LEU A 289 -0.93 -7.35 -18.74
CA LEU A 289 -1.13 -5.91 -18.65
C LEU A 289 0.19 -5.14 -18.74
N LYS A 290 1.21 -5.56 -17.98
CA LYS A 290 2.49 -4.87 -17.99
C LYS A 290 3.20 -4.94 -19.35
N SER A 291 2.99 -6.01 -20.11
CA SER A 291 3.63 -6.24 -21.40
C SER A 291 2.90 -5.58 -22.56
N PHE A 292 1.57 -5.58 -22.56
CA PHE A 292 0.77 -5.24 -23.74
C PHE A 292 -0.15 -4.04 -23.56
N PHE A 293 -0.40 -3.57 -22.33
CA PHE A 293 -1.25 -2.41 -22.12
C PHE A 293 -0.47 -1.11 -22.41
N PRO A 294 -1.05 -0.17 -23.19
CA PRO A 294 -0.38 1.10 -23.52
C PRO A 294 0.09 1.85 -22.27
N ARG A 295 1.36 2.26 -22.26
CA ARG A 295 1.96 2.96 -21.09
C ARG A 295 1.29 4.31 -20.80
N GLU A 296 0.82 4.98 -21.85
CA GLU A 296 0.10 6.27 -21.75
C GLU A 296 -1.19 6.14 -20.93
N ASN A 297 -1.83 4.96 -20.98
CA ASN A 297 -3.05 4.66 -20.22
C ASN A 297 -2.74 4.01 -18.86
N TRP A 298 -1.47 3.93 -18.45
CA TRP A 298 -1.10 3.22 -17.22
C TRP A 298 -1.59 3.92 -15.94
N GLU A 299 -1.88 5.23 -15.99
CA GLU A 299 -2.48 5.92 -14.84
C GLU A 299 -3.93 5.47 -14.61
N TYR A 300 -4.67 5.12 -15.68
CA TYR A 300 -5.98 4.47 -15.57
C TYR A 300 -5.87 3.12 -14.86
N VAL A 301 -4.89 2.30 -15.25
CA VAL A 301 -4.56 1.04 -14.55
C VAL A 301 -4.18 1.33 -13.09
N ARG A 302 -3.32 2.31 -12.82
CA ARG A 302 -2.83 2.58 -11.45
C ARG A 302 -3.93 3.07 -10.51
N THR A 303 -4.89 3.84 -11.02
CA THR A 303 -6.00 4.41 -10.23
C THR A 303 -7.09 3.39 -9.96
N HIS A 304 -7.36 2.48 -10.90
CA HIS A 304 -8.42 1.47 -10.77
C HIS A 304 -7.93 0.12 -10.20
N PHE A 305 -6.61 -0.15 -10.19
CA PHE A 305 -6.03 -1.40 -9.65
C PHE A 305 -5.53 -1.29 -8.20
N ARG A 306 -5.72 -0.15 -7.52
CA ARG A 306 -5.18 0.06 -6.16
C ARG A 306 -6.04 -0.54 -5.06
N GLY A 307 -6.07 -1.87 -4.98
CA GLY A 307 -6.65 -2.56 -3.83
C GLY A 307 -6.81 -4.07 -4.00
N MET A 308 -5.70 -4.81 -3.93
CA MET A 308 -5.66 -6.20 -3.44
C MET A 308 -4.33 -6.43 -2.73
#